data_AF-V6HI69-F1
#
_entry.id   AF-V6HI69-F1
#
_cell.length_a   1.000
_cell.length_b   1.000
_cell.length_c   1.000
_cell.angle_alpha   90.00
_cell.angle_beta   90.00
_cell.angle_gamma   90.00
#
_symmetry.space_group_name_H-M   'P 1'
#
loop_
_entity.id
_entity.type
_entity.pdbx_description
1 polymer ?
#
loop_
_entity_poly.entity_id
_entity_poly.type
_entity_poly.pdbx_seq_one_letter_code
_entity_poly.pdbx_strand_id
1 'polypeptide(L)'
;MEILVDKTPDLSKAFAILEKYSSDPAQKRRIEEKLKSDRDYAYDLAGSFERGEQTGKQKGKLEGKLEGKLEGKLEGRLEGKLEGKLEGKLEDAREMLAKGIDLKTVLEITKLAEKNLRDHGIL
;
A
#
# COMPACT_ATOMS: atom_id res chain seq x y z
N MET A 1 -20.82 39.13 41.81
CA MET A 1 -21.22 39.77 40.53
C MET A 1 -22.51 40.57 40.63
N GLU A 2 -23.17 40.67 41.81
CA GLU A 2 -24.42 41.43 41.97
C GLU A 2 -24.29 42.95 41.75
N ILE A 3 -23.15 43.55 42.14
CA ILE A 3 -23.03 45.02 42.26
C ILE A 3 -23.04 45.75 40.90
N LEU A 4 -22.73 45.06 39.80
CA LEU A 4 -22.66 45.65 38.44
C LEU A 4 -23.98 45.51 37.65
N VAL A 5 -24.81 44.53 37.99
CA VAL A 5 -26.05 44.24 37.25
C VAL A 5 -27.11 45.30 37.57
N ASP A 6 -27.24 45.69 38.84
CA ASP A 6 -28.25 46.67 39.29
C ASP A 6 -28.14 48.07 38.67
N LYS A 7 -26.97 48.48 38.19
CA LYS A 7 -26.76 49.84 37.65
C LYS A 7 -26.96 49.95 36.14
N THR A 8 -27.26 48.84 35.46
CA THR A 8 -27.49 48.82 34.00
C THR A 8 -28.76 48.00 33.69
N PRO A 9 -29.92 48.67 33.56
CA PRO A 9 -31.22 48.00 33.36
C PRO A 9 -31.24 47.02 32.19
N ASP A 10 -30.43 47.26 31.16
CA ASP A 10 -30.36 46.41 29.97
C ASP A 10 -29.56 45.12 30.22
N LEU A 11 -28.54 45.16 31.09
CA LEU A 11 -27.80 43.97 31.51
C LEU A 11 -28.65 43.10 32.43
N SER A 12 -29.39 43.68 33.38
CA SER A 12 -30.34 42.92 34.21
C SER A 12 -31.42 42.24 33.38
N LYS A 13 -31.97 42.93 32.37
CA LYS A 13 -32.93 42.34 31.43
C LYS A 13 -32.30 41.22 30.61
N ALA A 14 -31.08 41.40 30.11
CA ALA A 14 -30.36 40.38 29.36
C ALA A 14 -30.10 39.13 30.22
N PHE A 15 -29.67 39.28 31.47
CA PHE A 15 -29.48 38.17 32.40
C PHE A 15 -30.79 37.48 32.77
N ALA A 16 -31.87 38.22 33.03
CA ALA A 16 -33.19 37.63 33.32
C ALA A 16 -33.73 36.84 32.12
N ILE A 17 -33.52 37.32 30.90
CA ILE A 17 -33.85 36.58 29.68
C ILE A 17 -32.98 35.33 29.58
N LEU A 18 -31.67 35.45 29.75
CA LEU A 18 -30.74 34.31 29.71
C LEU A 18 -31.09 33.25 30.76
N GLU A 19 -31.41 33.68 31.98
CA GLU A 19 -31.80 32.82 33.09
C GLU A 19 -33.12 32.13 32.79
N LYS A 20 -34.12 32.83 32.23
CA LYS A 20 -35.38 32.24 31.76
C LYS A 20 -35.19 31.19 30.65
N TYR A 21 -34.26 31.41 29.72
CA TYR A 21 -33.91 30.44 28.67
C TYR A 21 -33.06 29.28 29.21
N SER A 22 -32.25 29.51 30.24
CA SER A 22 -31.38 28.51 30.88
C SER A 22 -32.09 27.69 31.96
N SER A 23 -33.27 28.11 32.42
CA SER A 23 -34.00 27.48 33.54
C SER A 23 -35.04 26.46 33.10
N ASP A 24 -35.33 26.30 31.81
CA ASP A 24 -36.15 25.20 31.30
C ASP A 24 -35.33 23.90 31.21
N PRO A 25 -35.55 22.92 32.12
CA PRO A 25 -34.78 21.69 32.14
C PRO A 25 -35.02 20.83 30.88
N ALA A 26 -36.18 20.97 30.22
CA ALA A 26 -36.50 20.22 29.01
C ALA A 26 -35.70 20.73 27.80
N GLN A 27 -35.57 22.06 27.66
CA GLN A 27 -34.76 22.65 26.59
C GLN A 27 -33.26 22.36 26.80
N LYS A 28 -32.77 22.47 28.05
CA LYS A 28 -31.39 22.08 28.39
C LYS A 28 -31.10 20.62 28.02
N ARG A 29 -32.00 19.71 28.39
CA ARG A 29 -31.87 18.28 28.08
C ARG A 29 -31.85 18.01 26.58
N ARG A 30 -32.68 18.68 25.78
CA ARG A 30 -32.66 18.55 24.30
C ARG A 30 -31.32 18.99 23.70
N ILE A 31 -30.76 20.09 24.19
CA ILE A 31 -29.45 20.59 23.74
C ILE A 31 -28.35 19.60 24.13
N GLU A 32 -28.35 19.11 25.36
CA GLU A 32 -27.39 18.10 25.84
C GLU A 32 -27.48 16.78 25.06
N GLU A 33 -28.70 16.30 24.77
CA GLU A 33 -28.92 15.09 23.97
C GLU A 33 -28.40 15.26 22.53
N LYS A 34 -28.64 16.43 21.93
CA LYS A 34 -28.11 16.74 20.58
C LYS A 34 -26.58 16.82 20.57
N LEU A 35 -25.99 17.53 21.53
CA LEU A 35 -24.52 17.61 21.69
C LEU A 35 -23.90 16.22 21.89
N LYS A 36 -24.54 15.37 22.69
CA LYS A 36 -24.11 13.99 22.89
C LYS A 36 -24.17 13.21 21.58
N SER A 37 -25.27 13.30 20.85
CA SER A 37 -25.44 12.63 19.54
C SER A 37 -24.39 13.07 18.52
N ASP A 38 -24.15 14.38 18.40
CA ASP A 38 -23.18 14.94 17.45
C ASP A 38 -21.76 14.47 17.80
N ARG A 39 -21.45 14.42 19.11
CA ARG A 39 -20.16 13.94 19.61
C ARG A 39 -19.97 12.45 19.34
N ASP A 40 -20.96 11.63 19.63
CA ASP A 40 -20.90 10.19 19.43
C ASP A 40 -20.74 9.88 17.92
N TYR A 41 -21.46 10.59 17.04
CA TYR A 41 -21.28 10.51 15.59
C TYR A 41 -19.86 10.89 15.14
N ALA A 42 -19.30 11.97 15.69
CA ALA A 42 -17.94 12.40 15.36
C ALA A 42 -16.90 11.35 15.76
N TYR A 43 -17.06 10.71 16.93
CA TYR A 43 -16.19 9.62 17.36
C TYR A 43 -16.30 8.39 16.46
N ASP A 44 -17.50 7.98 16.09
CA ASP A 44 -17.72 6.83 15.20
C ASP A 44 -17.14 7.07 13.81
N LEU A 45 -17.28 8.30 13.29
CA LEU A 45 -16.72 8.70 12.01
C LEU A 45 -15.18 8.68 12.06
N ALA A 46 -14.58 9.26 13.10
CA ALA A 46 -13.14 9.25 13.30
C ALA A 46 -12.59 7.82 13.39
N GLY A 47 -13.22 6.97 14.22
CA GLY A 47 -12.81 5.58 14.37
C GLY A 47 -12.96 4.77 13.07
N SER A 48 -13.98 5.07 12.25
CA SER A 48 -14.18 4.41 10.95
C SER A 48 -13.13 4.85 9.94
N PHE A 49 -12.75 6.13 9.93
CA PHE A 49 -11.69 6.64 9.08
C PHE A 49 -10.33 6.01 9.44
N GLU A 50 -9.97 5.98 10.73
CA GLU A 50 -8.74 5.35 11.20
C GLU A 50 -8.67 3.86 10.83
N ARG A 51 -9.76 3.10 11.03
CA ARG A 51 -9.85 1.70 10.61
C ARG A 51 -9.69 1.54 9.10
N GLY A 52 -10.33 2.42 8.33
CA GLY A 52 -10.23 2.44 6.87
C GLY A 52 -8.78 2.66 6.41
N GLU A 53 -8.10 3.65 6.98
CA GLU A 53 -6.71 3.97 6.68
C GLU A 53 -5.77 2.82 7.05
N GLN A 54 -5.93 2.23 8.25
CA GLN A 54 -5.14 1.08 8.68
C GLN A 54 -5.36 -0.13 7.78
N THR A 55 -6.61 -0.41 7.42
CA THR A 55 -6.96 -1.53 6.53
C THR A 55 -6.36 -1.30 5.14
N GLY A 56 -6.46 -0.09 4.59
CA GLY A 56 -5.86 0.27 3.31
C GLY A 56 -4.35 0.10 3.30
N LYS A 57 -3.66 0.60 4.33
CA LYS A 57 -2.20 0.44 4.51
C LYS A 57 -1.79 -1.03 4.61
N GLN A 58 -2.53 -1.83 5.38
CA GLN A 58 -2.24 -3.27 5.53
C GLN A 58 -2.45 -4.03 4.23
N LYS A 59 -3.56 -3.78 3.53
CA LYS A 59 -3.86 -4.39 2.22
C LYS A 59 -2.80 -4.05 1.20
N GLY A 60 -2.48 -2.76 1.01
CA GLY A 60 -1.47 -2.34 0.03
C GLY A 60 -0.07 -2.92 0.33
N LYS A 61 0.31 -3.05 1.61
CA LYS A 61 1.57 -3.70 1.99
C LYS A 61 1.58 -5.20 1.70
N LEU A 62 0.46 -5.89 1.94
CA LEU A 62 0.33 -7.32 1.66
C LEU A 62 0.33 -7.60 0.16
N GLU A 63 -0.46 -6.85 -0.60
CA GLU A 63 -0.58 -6.94 -2.05
C GLU A 63 0.78 -6.70 -2.71
N GLY A 64 1.42 -5.56 -2.44
CA GLY A 64 2.72 -5.25 -3.02
C GLY A 64 3.83 -6.26 -2.66
N LYS A 65 3.78 -6.84 -1.46
CA LYS A 65 4.73 -7.91 -1.07
C LYS A 65 4.46 -9.23 -1.79
N LEU A 66 3.20 -9.58 -2.02
CA LEU A 66 2.81 -10.78 -2.74
C LEU A 66 3.14 -10.67 -4.23
N GLU A 67 2.77 -9.56 -4.85
CA GLU A 67 3.04 -9.28 -6.26
C GLU A 67 4.54 -9.28 -6.53
N GLY A 68 5.33 -8.47 -5.81
CA GLY A 68 6.78 -8.41 -6.03
C GLY A 68 7.49 -9.74 -5.77
N LYS A 69 7.00 -10.57 -4.83
CA LYS A 69 7.56 -11.90 -4.60
C LYS A 69 7.20 -12.89 -5.71
N LEU A 70 5.99 -12.82 -6.24
CA LEU A 70 5.54 -13.70 -7.31
C LEU A 70 6.24 -13.35 -8.62
N GLU A 71 6.26 -12.07 -8.98
CA GLU A 71 6.94 -11.55 -10.17
C GLU A 71 8.43 -11.89 -10.13
N GLY A 72 9.14 -11.47 -9.09
CA GLY A 72 10.58 -11.74 -8.99
C GLY A 72 10.94 -13.23 -8.97
N LYS A 73 10.09 -14.09 -8.39
CA LYS A 73 10.30 -15.54 -8.43
C LYS A 73 10.05 -16.12 -9.82
N LEU A 74 9.06 -15.60 -10.54
CA LEU A 74 8.68 -16.11 -11.85
C LEU A 74 9.70 -15.66 -12.91
N GLU A 75 10.08 -14.39 -12.90
CA GLU A 75 11.14 -13.82 -13.74
C GLU A 75 12.47 -14.53 -13.50
N GLY A 76 12.97 -14.55 -12.26
CA GLY A 76 14.24 -15.21 -11.95
C GLY A 76 14.27 -16.70 -12.28
N ARG A 77 13.13 -17.41 -12.18
CA ARG A 77 13.04 -18.82 -12.59
C ARG A 77 13.04 -18.99 -14.10
N LEU A 78 12.42 -18.07 -14.85
CA LEU A 78 12.41 -18.12 -16.31
C LEU A 78 13.78 -17.76 -16.87
N GLU A 79 14.37 -16.66 -16.41
CA GLU A 79 15.71 -16.21 -16.78
C GLU A 79 16.75 -17.29 -16.48
N GLY A 80 16.82 -17.76 -15.22
CA GLY A 80 17.79 -18.80 -14.86
C GLY A 80 17.61 -20.13 -15.60
N LYS A 81 16.38 -20.48 -16.02
CA LYS A 81 16.15 -21.67 -16.87
C LYS A 81 16.60 -21.46 -18.30
N LEU A 82 16.45 -20.26 -18.85
CA LEU A 82 16.88 -19.95 -20.21
C LEU A 82 18.40 -19.82 -20.27
N GLU A 83 18.98 -19.10 -19.32
CA GLU A 83 20.44 -18.96 -19.16
C GLU A 83 21.09 -20.32 -18.96
N GLY A 84 20.64 -21.13 -17.99
CA GLY A 84 21.22 -22.46 -17.76
C GLY A 84 21.08 -23.43 -18.94
N LYS A 85 20.01 -23.31 -19.74
CA LYS A 85 19.88 -24.09 -20.99
C LYS A 85 20.85 -23.62 -22.07
N LEU A 86 21.11 -22.32 -22.16
CA LEU A 86 22.06 -21.78 -23.11
C LEU A 86 23.50 -22.11 -22.70
N GLU A 87 23.83 -21.92 -21.42
CA GLU A 87 25.12 -22.29 -20.85
C GLU A 87 25.43 -23.77 -21.04
N GLY A 88 24.49 -24.67 -20.73
CA GLY A 88 24.70 -26.11 -20.96
C GLY A 88 24.96 -26.45 -22.43
N LYS A 89 24.27 -25.81 -23.37
CA LYS A 89 24.54 -26.00 -24.80
C LYS A 89 25.91 -25.47 -25.22
N LEU A 90 26.37 -24.37 -24.62
CA LEU A 90 27.69 -23.78 -24.87
C LEU A 90 28.81 -24.66 -24.29
N GLU A 91 28.60 -25.24 -23.11
CA GLU A 91 29.50 -26.22 -22.51
C GLU A 91 29.61 -27.47 -23.37
N ASP A 92 28.48 -28.04 -23.79
CA ASP A 92 28.44 -29.18 -24.71
C ASP A 92 29.18 -28.87 -26.02
N ALA A 93 28.93 -27.68 -26.61
CA ALA A 93 29.60 -27.25 -27.84
C ALA A 93 31.13 -27.17 -27.67
N ARG A 94 31.58 -26.60 -26.54
CA ARG A 94 33.01 -26.49 -26.23
C ARG A 94 33.65 -27.86 -26.06
N GLU A 95 32.99 -28.79 -25.35
CA GLU A 95 33.52 -30.14 -25.15
C GLU A 95 33.58 -30.93 -26.47
N MET A 96 32.55 -30.79 -27.32
CA MET A 96 32.52 -31.43 -28.65
C MET A 96 33.68 -30.95 -29.53
N LEU A 97 33.91 -29.63 -29.59
CA LEU A 97 35.03 -29.05 -30.35
C LEU A 97 36.39 -29.51 -29.78
N ALA A 98 36.53 -29.58 -28.46
CA ALA A 98 37.74 -30.08 -27.82
C ALA A 98 38.03 -31.56 -28.14
N LYS A 99 36.98 -32.36 -28.39
CA LYS A 99 37.09 -33.76 -28.85
C LYS A 99 37.33 -33.90 -30.36
N GLY A 100 37.47 -32.77 -31.08
CA GLY A 100 37.72 -32.76 -32.52
C GLY A 100 36.49 -33.00 -33.39
N ILE A 101 35.28 -32.86 -32.83
CA ILE A 101 34.04 -32.86 -33.63
C ILE A 101 34.03 -31.60 -34.48
N ASP A 102 33.65 -31.73 -35.76
CA ASP A 102 33.64 -30.61 -36.69
C ASP A 102 32.59 -29.56 -36.32
N LEU A 103 32.93 -28.29 -36.59
CA LEU A 103 32.07 -27.16 -36.25
C LEU A 103 30.66 -27.29 -36.83
N LYS A 104 30.51 -27.83 -38.05
CA LYS A 104 29.20 -27.95 -38.70
C LYS A 104 28.31 -28.93 -37.93
N THR A 105 28.84 -30.07 -37.52
CA THR A 105 28.14 -31.06 -36.68
C THR A 105 27.80 -30.49 -35.30
N VAL A 106 28.70 -29.72 -34.69
CA VAL A 106 28.42 -29.06 -33.39
C VAL A 106 27.26 -28.08 -33.50
N LEU A 107 27.23 -27.23 -34.53
CA LEU A 107 26.14 -26.28 -34.76
C LEU A 107 24.81 -26.99 -35.00
N GLU A 108 24.82 -28.12 -35.70
CA GLU A 108 23.62 -28.93 -35.97
C GLU A 108 23.07 -29.59 -34.69
N ILE A 109 23.93 -30.19 -33.87
CA ILE A 109 23.54 -30.89 -32.63
C ILE A 109 23.04 -29.90 -31.57
N THR A 110 23.81 -28.84 -31.31
CA THR A 110 23.52 -27.87 -30.23
C THR A 110 22.43 -26.87 -30.64
N LYS A 111 22.18 -26.76 -31.96
CA LYS A 111 21.30 -25.77 -32.59
C LYS A 111 21.72 -24.33 -32.26
N LEU A 112 23.00 -24.12 -31.97
CA LEU A 112 23.59 -22.79 -31.78
C LEU A 112 24.01 -22.23 -33.14
N ALA A 113 24.02 -20.90 -33.26
CA ALA A 113 24.65 -20.25 -34.40
C ALA A 113 26.16 -20.07 -34.13
N GLU A 114 26.97 -20.00 -35.19
CA GLU A 114 28.41 -19.75 -35.07
C GLU A 114 28.69 -18.44 -34.31
N LYS A 115 27.86 -17.43 -34.54
CA LYS A 115 27.91 -16.16 -33.80
C LYS A 115 27.80 -16.38 -32.28
N ASN A 116 26.92 -17.27 -31.81
CA ASN A 116 26.79 -17.55 -30.37
C ASN A 116 28.11 -18.09 -29.80
N LEU A 117 28.82 -18.94 -30.52
CA LEU A 117 30.10 -19.50 -30.07
C LEU A 117 31.21 -18.43 -30.05
N ARG A 118 31.25 -17.54 -31.05
CA ARG A 118 32.19 -16.40 -31.09
C ARG A 118 31.92 -15.39 -29.97
N ASP A 119 30.66 -15.04 -29.75
CA ASP A 119 30.23 -14.10 -28.70
C ASP A 119 30.63 -14.61 -27.29
N HIS A 120 30.75 -15.93 -27.11
CA HIS A 120 31.14 -16.57 -25.85
C HIS A 120 32.59 -17.08 -25.84
N GLY A 121 33.42 -16.70 -26.84
CA GLY A 121 34.85 -17.03 -26.87
C GLY A 121 35.17 -18.53 -26.97
N ILE A 122 34.30 -19.30 -27.63
CA ILE A 122 34.49 -20.73 -27.90
C ILE A 122 35.20 -20.94 -29.25
N LEU A 123 34.97 -20.05 -30.21
CA LEU A 123 35.65 -19.94 -31.51
C LEU A 123 36.47 -18.66 -31.55
#